data_AF-U1Y9J4-F1
#
_entry.id   AF-U1Y9J4-F1
#
_cell.length_a   1.000
_cell.length_b   1.000
_cell.length_c   1.000
_cell.angle_alpha   90.00
_cell.angle_beta   90.00
_cell.angle_gamma   90.00
#
_symmetry.space_group_name_H-M   'P 1'
#
loop_
_entity.id
_entity.type
_entity.pdbx_description
1 polymer ?
#
loop_
_entity_poly.entity_id
_entity_poly.type
_entity_poly.pdbx_seq_one_letter_code
_entity_poly.pdbx_strand_id
1 'polypeptide(L)'
;MVSYSWPGNIRQLENIMERLVVTTDSVIGVQDLPEMIYQQAKIHSHSSFPASFDEAVEKLERELIVNSYKKWGSSRKVANDLRLSQTRASKLIRKYCHHIEE
;
A
#
# COMPACT_ATOMS: atom_id res chain seq x y z
N MET A 1 6.95 -0.91 12.23
CA MET A 1 8.17 -1.10 11.41
C MET A 1 7.82 -0.78 9.99
N VAL A 2 8.48 0.23 9.41
CA VAL A 2 8.12 0.81 8.12
C VAL A 2 8.56 -0.16 7.02
N SER A 3 7.60 -0.77 6.34
CA SER A 3 7.77 -1.69 5.23
C SER A 3 8.05 -0.91 3.94
N TYR A 4 9.29 -0.50 3.72
CA TYR A 4 9.78 -0.14 2.39
C TYR A 4 10.62 -1.29 1.85
N SER A 5 10.07 -2.03 0.89
CA SER A 5 10.82 -3.02 0.11
C SER A 5 11.69 -2.26 -0.89
N TRP A 6 12.93 -1.99 -0.50
CA TRP A 6 13.93 -1.51 -1.45
C TRP A 6 14.37 -2.69 -2.35
N PRO A 7 14.42 -2.54 -3.69
CA PRO A 7 14.70 -3.63 -4.62
C PRO A 7 16.19 -3.98 -4.73
N GLY A 8 17.04 -3.37 -3.92
CA GLY A 8 18.50 -3.47 -3.99
C GLY A 8 19.16 -3.70 -2.63
N ASN A 9 20.42 -4.11 -2.66
CA ASN A 9 21.24 -4.27 -1.45
C ASN A 9 21.32 -2.94 -0.66
N ILE A 10 21.42 -3.01 0.66
CA ILE A 10 21.56 -1.85 1.58
C ILE A 10 22.69 -0.89 1.14
N ARG A 11 23.74 -1.43 0.49
CA ARG A 11 24.83 -0.64 -0.12
C ARG A 11 24.38 0.37 -1.18
N GLN A 12 23.31 0.07 -1.93
CA GLN A 12 22.77 1.01 -2.92
C GLN A 12 22.05 2.18 -2.25
N LEU A 13 21.39 1.93 -1.13
CA LEU A 13 20.76 2.99 -0.34
C LEU A 13 21.83 3.92 0.24
N GLU A 14 22.92 3.35 0.77
CA GLU A 14 24.07 4.08 1.31
C GLU A 14 24.70 5.00 0.26
N ASN A 15 25.02 4.47 -0.92
CA ASN A 15 25.58 5.27 -2.02
C ASN A 15 24.66 6.42 -2.46
N ILE A 16 23.34 6.21 -2.44
CA ILE A 16 22.37 7.25 -2.79
C ILE A 16 22.31 8.32 -1.70
N MET A 17 22.26 7.92 -0.43
CA MET A 17 22.26 8.84 0.71
C MET A 17 23.55 9.69 0.74
N GLU A 18 24.72 9.09 0.51
CA GLU A 18 25.98 9.83 0.40
C GLU A 18 25.93 10.84 -0.75
N ARG A 19 25.45 10.42 -1.93
CA ARG A 19 25.34 11.31 -3.09
C ARG A 19 24.40 12.48 -2.80
N LEU A 20 23.26 12.25 -2.14
CA LEU A 20 22.31 13.30 -1.77
C LEU A 20 22.90 14.28 -0.77
N VAL A 21 23.61 13.79 0.25
CA VAL A 21 24.27 14.66 1.25
C VAL A 21 25.37 15.51 0.62
N VAL A 22 26.11 14.99 -0.37
CA VAL A 22 27.16 15.75 -1.06
C VAL A 22 26.62 16.72 -2.11
N THR A 23 25.49 16.38 -2.75
CA THR A 23 24.95 17.14 -3.89
C THR A 23 23.97 18.23 -3.45
N THR A 24 23.44 18.17 -2.22
CA THR A 24 22.41 19.10 -1.76
C THR A 24 22.89 19.97 -0.60
N ASP A 25 22.75 21.29 -0.72
CA ASP A 25 23.30 22.25 0.24
C ASP A 25 22.55 22.33 1.58
N SER A 26 21.27 21.95 1.65
CA SER A 26 20.49 22.09 2.91
C SER A 26 19.16 21.35 2.98
N VAL A 27 18.37 21.28 1.91
CA VAL A 27 17.07 20.59 1.89
C VAL A 27 17.00 19.65 0.68
N ILE A 28 16.92 18.35 0.94
CA ILE A 28 16.74 17.34 -0.10
C ILE A 28 15.31 17.42 -0.63
N GLY A 29 15.18 17.93 -1.85
CA GLY A 29 13.92 17.93 -2.60
C GLY A 29 13.76 16.66 -3.44
N VAL A 30 12.54 16.45 -3.95
CA VAL A 30 12.23 15.30 -4.82
C VAL A 30 13.06 15.32 -6.11
N GLN A 31 13.46 16.51 -6.57
CA GLN A 31 14.32 16.73 -7.73
C GLN A 31 15.76 16.25 -7.54
N ASP A 32 16.24 16.14 -6.30
CA ASP A 32 17.61 15.72 -6.00
C ASP A 32 17.74 14.19 -5.99
N LEU A 33 16.61 13.48 -5.92
CA LEU A 33 16.55 12.02 -5.95
C LEU A 33 16.98 11.48 -7.32
N PRO A 34 17.78 10.39 -7.36
CA PRO A 34 18.10 9.70 -8.60
C PRO A 34 16.84 9.31 -9.40
N GLU A 35 16.91 9.44 -10.72
CA GLU A 35 15.81 9.12 -11.64
C GLU A 35 15.27 7.69 -11.45
N MET A 36 16.13 6.75 -11.03
CA MET A 36 15.74 5.37 -10.71
C MET A 36 14.70 5.28 -9.59
N ILE A 37 14.81 6.14 -8.57
CA ILE A 37 13.82 6.24 -7.48
C ILE A 37 12.54 6.86 -8.04
N TYR A 38 12.67 7.90 -8.87
CA TYR A 38 11.53 8.57 -9.48
C TYR A 38 10.72 7.60 -10.36
N GLN A 39 11.39 6.81 -11.19
CA GLN A 39 10.73 5.82 -12.04
C GLN A 39 10.12 4.67 -11.22
N GLN A 40 10.76 4.21 -10.15
CA GLN A 40 10.16 3.19 -9.28
C GLN A 40 8.96 3.71 -8.48
N ALA A 41 9.03 4.93 -7.96
CA ALA A 41 7.88 5.60 -7.34
C ALA A 41 6.73 5.74 -8.35
N LYS A 42 7.06 6.06 -9.62
CA LYS A 42 6.08 6.11 -10.70
C LYS A 42 5.47 4.74 -11.01
N ILE A 43 6.27 3.68 -11.08
CA ILE A 43 5.82 2.29 -11.26
C ILE A 43 4.93 1.82 -10.09
N HIS A 44 5.25 2.20 -8.86
CA HIS A 44 4.43 1.89 -7.69
C HIS A 44 3.18 2.79 -7.59
N SER A 45 3.22 4.01 -8.14
CA SER A 45 2.07 4.90 -8.28
C SER A 45 1.16 4.56 -9.47
N HIS A 46 1.68 3.78 -10.43
CA HIS A 46 0.86 3.04 -11.39
C HIS A 46 0.23 1.84 -10.66
N SER A 47 -0.58 2.12 -9.65
CA SER A 47 -1.80 1.35 -9.50
C SER A 47 -2.50 1.48 -10.85
N SER A 48 -2.39 0.44 -11.70
CA SER A 48 -3.10 0.37 -12.97
C SER A 48 -4.49 0.91 -12.73
N PHE A 49 -4.89 1.94 -13.48
CA PHE A 49 -6.28 2.35 -13.45
C PHE A 49 -7.10 1.08 -13.71
N PRO A 50 -8.07 0.77 -12.84
CA PRO A 50 -8.88 -0.42 -13.01
C PRO A 50 -9.53 -0.35 -14.39
N ALA A 51 -9.53 -1.48 -15.10
CA ALA A 51 -10.00 -1.54 -16.49
C ALA A 51 -11.52 -1.26 -16.58
N SER A 52 -12.23 -1.37 -15.46
CA SER A 52 -13.64 -1.01 -15.33
C SER A 52 -13.96 -0.37 -13.97
N PHE A 53 -15.10 0.32 -13.90
CA PHE A 53 -15.64 0.83 -12.64
C PHE A 53 -15.87 -0.29 -11.63
N ASP A 54 -16.38 -1.44 -12.08
CA ASP A 54 -16.65 -2.59 -11.20
C ASP A 54 -15.36 -3.14 -10.59
N GLU A 55 -14.28 -3.21 -11.37
CA GLU A 55 -12.97 -3.61 -10.87
C GLU A 55 -12.41 -2.59 -9.85
N ALA A 56 -12.65 -1.30 -10.08
CA ALA A 56 -12.26 -0.24 -9.15
C ALA A 56 -12.95 -0.40 -7.80
N VAL A 57 -14.26 -0.60 -7.83
CA VAL A 57 -15.10 -0.80 -6.64
C VAL A 57 -14.67 -2.08 -5.94
N GLU A 58 -14.44 -3.18 -6.66
CA GLU A 58 -14.01 -4.45 -6.07
C GLU A 58 -12.64 -4.34 -5.39
N LYS A 59 -11.68 -3.64 -6.01
CA LYS A 59 -10.35 -3.44 -5.41
C LYS A 59 -10.46 -2.62 -4.12
N LEU A 60 -11.22 -1.53 -4.15
CA LEU A 60 -11.45 -0.69 -2.96
C LEU A 60 -12.19 -1.47 -1.86
N GLU A 61 -13.25 -2.20 -2.20
CA GLU A 61 -14.00 -3.04 -1.25
C GLU A 61 -13.09 -4.07 -0.60
N ARG A 62 -12.23 -4.73 -1.39
CA ARG A 62 -11.24 -5.69 -0.88
C ARG A 62 -10.28 -5.02 0.10
N GLU A 63 -9.67 -3.90 -0.26
CA GLU A 63 -8.68 -3.21 0.57
C GLU A 63 -9.29 -2.76 1.91
N LEU A 64 -10.50 -2.18 1.89
CA LEU A 64 -11.20 -1.74 3.09
C LEU A 64 -11.52 -2.91 4.03
N ILE A 65 -12.04 -4.01 3.48
CA ILE A 65 -12.44 -5.18 4.27
C ILE A 65 -11.22 -5.87 4.87
N VAL A 66 -10.16 -6.06 4.09
CA VAL A 66 -8.92 -6.69 4.56
C VAL A 66 -8.26 -5.86 5.67
N ASN A 67 -8.16 -4.55 5.48
CA ASN A 67 -7.55 -3.67 6.49
C ASN A 67 -8.36 -3.61 7.78
N SER A 68 -9.69 -3.50 7.67
CA SER A 68 -10.57 -3.51 8.83
C SER A 68 -10.54 -4.88 9.53
N TYR A 69 -10.55 -5.99 8.79
CA TYR A 69 -10.48 -7.33 9.36
C TYR A 69 -9.16 -7.60 10.07
N LYS A 70 -8.02 -7.19 9.48
CA LYS A 70 -6.70 -7.27 10.14
C LYS A 70 -6.65 -6.49 11.46
N LYS A 71 -7.35 -5.34 11.53
CA LYS A 71 -7.38 -4.49 12.73
C LYS A 71 -8.26 -5.06 13.84
N TRP A 72 -9.38 -5.71 13.49
CA TRP A 72 -10.43 -6.05 14.47
C TRP A 72 -10.69 -7.54 14.65
N GLY A 73 -10.34 -8.38 13.68
CA GLY A 73 -10.47 -9.86 13.71
C GLY A 73 -11.91 -10.39 13.80
N SER A 74 -12.93 -9.53 13.70
CA SER A 74 -14.33 -9.92 13.91
C SER A 74 -15.27 -9.22 12.95
N SER A 75 -16.15 -10.00 12.32
CA SER A 75 -17.14 -9.50 11.34
C SER A 75 -18.05 -8.41 11.91
N ARG A 76 -18.41 -8.47 13.19
CA ARG A 76 -19.26 -7.47 13.85
C ARG A 76 -18.53 -6.15 14.06
N LYS A 77 -17.23 -6.20 14.36
CA LYS A 77 -16.39 -4.99 14.52
C LYS A 77 -16.10 -4.36 13.16
N VAL A 78 -15.80 -5.16 12.14
CA VAL A 78 -15.64 -4.69 10.75
C VAL A 78 -16.89 -4.00 10.24
N ALA A 79 -18.07 -4.58 10.51
CA ALA A 79 -19.35 -3.98 10.15
C ALA A 79 -19.54 -2.59 10.78
N ASN A 80 -19.20 -2.44 12.06
CA ASN A 80 -19.28 -1.14 12.75
C ASN A 80 -18.25 -0.14 12.22
N ASP A 81 -17.01 -0.57 11.97
CA ASP A 81 -15.91 0.25 11.47
C ASP A 81 -16.21 0.81 10.08
N LEU A 82 -16.74 -0.03 9.19
CA LEU A 82 -17.09 0.35 7.80
C LEU A 82 -18.54 0.80 7.63
N ARG A 83 -19.32 0.89 8.71
CA ARG A 83 -20.77 1.22 8.70
C ARG A 83 -21.58 0.34 7.73
N LEU A 84 -21.28 -0.96 7.71
CA LEU A 84 -21.96 -1.97 6.90
C LEU A 84 -22.88 -2.82 7.79
N SER A 85 -23.82 -3.53 7.17
CA SER A 85 -24.55 -4.59 7.88
C SER A 85 -23.61 -5.76 8.19
N GLN A 86 -23.81 -6.43 9.33
CA GLN A 86 -23.02 -7.60 9.71
C GLN A 86 -23.04 -8.68 8.62
N THR A 87 -24.19 -8.90 7.97
CA THR A 87 -24.32 -9.87 6.88
C THR A 87 -23.49 -9.51 5.66
N ARG A 88 -23.43 -8.22 5.27
CA ARG A 88 -22.59 -7.76 4.16
C ARG A 88 -21.11 -7.87 4.52
N ALA A 89 -20.72 -7.45 5.71
CA ALA A 89 -19.35 -7.59 6.20
C ALA A 89 -18.91 -9.07 6.21
N SER A 90 -19.71 -9.98 6.76
CA SER A 90 -19.41 -11.42 6.76
C SER A 90 -19.27 -12.01 5.35
N LYS A 91 -20.12 -11.61 4.40
CA LYS A 91 -20.01 -12.04 3.00
C LYS A 91 -18.70 -11.57 2.36
N LEU A 92 -18.33 -10.30 2.57
CA LEU A 92 -17.11 -9.71 2.01
C LEU A 92 -15.85 -10.27 2.67
N ILE A 93 -15.86 -10.50 3.99
CA ILE A 93 -14.75 -11.15 4.71
C ILE A 93 -14.53 -12.55 4.14
N ARG A 94 -15.60 -13.34 3.97
CA ARG A 94 -15.47 -14.66 3.33
C ARG A 94 -14.93 -14.55 1.90
N LYS A 95 -15.39 -13.57 1.12
CA LYS A 95 -14.93 -13.36 -0.27
C LYS A 95 -13.43 -13.02 -0.36
N TYR A 96 -12.90 -12.23 0.58
CA TYR A 96 -11.56 -11.64 0.45
C TYR A 96 -10.51 -12.12 1.46
N CYS A 97 -10.92 -12.64 2.62
CA CYS A 97 -10.02 -13.01 3.73
C CYS A 97 -9.72 -14.51 3.83
N HIS A 98 -10.17 -15.35 2.88
CA HIS A 98 -9.95 -16.80 2.89
C HIS A 98 -8.45 -17.22 2.92
N HIS A 99 -7.52 -16.31 2.58
CA HIS A 99 -6.07 -16.57 2.53
C HIS A 99 -5.28 -15.78 3.60
N ILE A 100 -5.95 -15.14 4.57
CA ILE A 100 -5.27 -14.33 5.61
C ILE A 100 -4.96 -15.17 6.87
N GLU A 101 -5.43 -16.41 6.91
CA GLU A 101 -5.25 -17.34 8.04
C GLU A 101 -4.07 -18.33 7.87
N GLU A 102 -3.29 -18.25 6.77
CA GLU A 102 -1.97 -18.91 6.60
C GLU A 102 -0.82 -17.92 6.82
#